data_AF-A0A323U994-F1
#
_entry.id   AF-A0A323U994-F1
#
_cell.length_a   1.000
_cell.length_b   1.000
_cell.length_c   1.000
_cell.angle_alpha   90.00
_cell.angle_beta   90.00
_cell.angle_gamma   90.00
#
_symmetry.space_group_name_H-M   'P 1'
#
loop_
_entity.id
_entity.type
_entity.pdbx_description
1 polymer ?
#
loop_
_entity_poly.entity_id
_entity_poly.type
_entity_poly.pdbx_seq_one_letter_code
_entity_poly.pdbx_strand_id
1 'polypeptide(L)'
;MAEVTYVMKSLYRYSRVQIRQELGTVLRLVALEVLDEEEVLAALDLMAEQNVDFDDAYLAMWASRRGEGVASFDRDFARLPVAWHQV
;
A
#
# COMPACT_ATOMS: atom_id res chain seq x y z
N MET A 1 -1.49 -7.10 -5.91
CA MET A 1 -1.84 -5.68 -5.70
C MET A 1 -0.77 -4.72 -6.21
N ALA A 2 0.50 -4.89 -5.82
CA ALA A 2 1.60 -4.03 -6.30
C ALA A 2 1.66 -3.82 -7.82
N GLU A 3 1.50 -4.88 -8.62
CA GLU A 3 1.49 -4.77 -10.08
C GLU A 3 0.29 -3.98 -10.61
N VAL A 4 -0.90 -4.22 -10.05
CA VAL A 4 -2.12 -3.50 -10.47
C VAL A 4 -2.00 -2.02 -10.15
N THR A 5 -1.53 -1.67 -8.95
CA THR A 5 -1.29 -0.26 -8.58
C THR A 5 -0.21 0.38 -9.47
N TYR A 6 0.85 -0.35 -9.80
CA TYR A 6 1.88 0.11 -10.73
C TYR A 6 1.33 0.37 -12.12
N VAL A 7 0.53 -0.55 -12.68
CA VAL A 7 -0.08 -0.40 -14.01
C VAL A 7 -1.08 0.77 -14.04
N MET A 8 -1.94 0.89 -13.03
CA MET A 8 -2.89 2.01 -12.93
C MET A 8 -2.19 3.37 -12.86
N LYS A 9 -1.11 3.48 -12.07
CA LYS A 9 -0.29 4.69 -11.96
C LYS A 9 0.50 4.99 -13.24
N SER A 10 1.19 3.98 -13.79
CA SER A 10 2.16 4.17 -14.87
C SER A 10 1.53 4.23 -16.26
N LEU A 11 0.56 3.36 -16.56
CA LEU A 11 -0.07 3.28 -17.88
C LEU A 11 -1.31 4.17 -17.93
N TYR A 12 -2.21 4.01 -16.95
CA TYR A 12 -3.49 4.71 -16.94
C TYR A 12 -3.44 6.09 -16.26
N ARG A 13 -2.31 6.45 -15.63
CA ARG A 13 -2.08 7.76 -14.99
C ARG A 13 -3.03 8.08 -13.84
N TYR A 14 -3.54 7.06 -13.16
CA TYR A 14 -4.38 7.25 -11.99
C TYR A 14 -3.55 7.81 -10.83
N SER A 15 -4.13 8.75 -10.09
CA SER A 15 -3.59 9.19 -8.80
C SER A 15 -3.76 8.10 -7.73
N ARG A 16 -2.98 8.14 -6.66
CA ARG A 16 -3.07 7.18 -5.54
C ARG A 16 -4.46 7.17 -4.90
N VAL A 17 -5.12 8.31 -4.82
CA VAL A 17 -6.51 8.44 -4.34
C VAL A 17 -7.48 7.71 -5.28
N GLN A 18 -7.36 7.89 -6.60
CA GLN A 18 -8.19 7.17 -7.56
C GLN A 18 -7.94 5.65 -7.50
N ILE A 19 -6.67 5.22 -7.40
CA ILE A 19 -6.31 3.81 -7.24
C ILE A 19 -6.98 3.22 -5.99
N ARG A 20 -6.91 3.92 -4.85
CA ARG A 20 -7.58 3.50 -3.61
C ARG A 20 -9.09 3.38 -3.77
N GLN A 21 -9.73 4.30 -4.46
CA GLN A 21 -11.19 4.28 -4.67
C GLN A 21 -11.62 3.10 -5.55
N GLU A 22 -10.99 2.95 -6.71
CA GLU A 22 -11.36 1.91 -7.67
C GLU A 22 -11.03 0.51 -7.15
N LEU A 23 -9.79 0.29 -6.65
CA LEU A 23 -9.40 -1.01 -6.13
C LEU A 23 -10.14 -1.35 -4.84
N GLY A 24 -10.44 -0.36 -4.00
CA GLY A 24 -11.29 -0.58 -2.83
C GLY A 24 -12.69 -1.08 -3.18
N THR A 25 -13.22 -0.70 -4.34
CA THR A 25 -14.50 -1.21 -4.86
C THR A 25 -14.34 -2.64 -5.37
N VAL A 26 -13.28 -2.91 -6.14
CA VAL A 26 -12.99 -4.25 -6.70
C VAL A 26 -12.78 -5.29 -5.59
N LEU A 27 -12.04 -4.94 -4.54
CA LEU A 27 -11.74 -5.85 -3.43
C LEU A 27 -12.99 -6.26 -2.64
N ARG A 28 -14.04 -5.44 -2.65
CA ARG A 28 -15.32 -5.72 -1.96
C ARG A 28 -16.30 -6.54 -2.80
N LEU A 29 -15.92 -6.93 -4.02
CA LEU A 29 -16.77 -7.76 -4.87
C LEU A 29 -16.80 -9.18 -4.31
N VAL A 30 -18.00 -9.68 -4.01
CA VAL A 30 -18.24 -11.04 -3.49
C VAL A 30 -17.62 -12.15 -4.36
N ALA A 31 -17.42 -11.89 -5.65
CA ALA A 31 -16.82 -12.83 -6.59
C ALA A 31 -15.29 -12.97 -6.48
N LEU A 32 -14.64 -12.14 -5.66
CA LEU A 32 -13.19 -12.14 -5.46
C LEU A 32 -12.86 -12.59 -4.05
N GLU A 33 -12.13 -13.70 -3.92
CA GLU A 33 -11.55 -14.11 -2.65
C GLU A 33 -10.18 -13.44 -2.47
N VAL A 34 -10.02 -12.68 -1.38
CA VAL A 34 -8.78 -12.00 -1.03
C VAL A 34 -8.35 -12.46 0.36
N LEU A 35 -7.23 -13.17 0.44
CA LEU A 35 -6.77 -13.80 1.69
C LEU A 35 -6.48 -12.78 2.80
N ASP A 36 -5.89 -11.64 2.45
CA ASP A 36 -5.49 -10.57 3.39
C ASP A 36 -6.23 -9.26 3.06
N GLU A 37 -7.56 -9.32 2.89
CA GLU A 37 -8.37 -8.18 2.41
C GLU A 37 -8.18 -6.93 3.27
N GLU A 38 -8.24 -7.06 4.60
CA GLU A 38 -8.13 -5.93 5.52
C GLU A 38 -6.75 -5.27 5.47
N GLU A 39 -5.68 -6.07 5.40
CA GLU A 39 -4.30 -5.63 5.23
C GLU A 39 -4.14 -4.86 3.92
N VAL A 40 -4.67 -5.40 2.83
CA VAL A 40 -4.59 -4.78 1.50
C VAL A 40 -5.35 -3.47 1.47
N LEU A 41 -6.58 -3.43 2.01
CA LEU A 41 -7.39 -2.21 2.07
C LEU A 41 -6.69 -1.13 2.89
N ALA A 42 -6.16 -1.49 4.05
CA ALA A 42 -5.45 -0.54 4.90
C ALA A 42 -4.14 -0.05 4.27
N ALA A 43 -3.43 -0.91 3.52
CA ALA A 43 -2.24 -0.49 2.76
C ALA A 43 -2.62 0.47 1.62
N LEU A 44 -3.75 0.25 0.94
CA LEU A 44 -4.26 1.20 -0.06
C LEU A 44 -4.65 2.55 0.58
N ASP A 45 -5.25 2.53 1.78
CA ASP A 45 -5.54 3.74 2.56
C ASP A 45 -4.26 4.51 2.85
N LEU A 46 -3.27 3.84 3.46
CA LEU A 46 -1.99 4.44 3.82
C LEU A 46 -1.22 4.97 2.60
N MET A 47 -1.25 4.26 1.48
CA MET A 47 -0.68 4.70 0.20
C MET A 47 -1.29 6.03 -0.26
N ALA A 48 -2.62 6.14 -0.21
CA ALA A 48 -3.32 7.35 -0.63
C ALA A 48 -3.10 8.52 0.34
N GLU A 49 -3.12 8.26 1.65
CA GLU A 49 -2.96 9.28 2.69
C GLU A 49 -1.54 9.85 2.75
N GLN A 50 -0.51 8.99 2.68
CA GLN A 50 0.89 9.40 2.82
C GLN A 50 1.57 9.67 1.47
N ASN A 51 0.88 9.41 0.36
CA ASN A 51 1.39 9.60 -1.00
C ASN A 51 2.72 8.86 -1.26
N VAL A 52 2.75 7.58 -0.89
CA VAL A 52 3.86 6.61 -1.09
C VAL A 52 3.45 5.51 -2.08
N ASP A 53 4.34 4.62 -2.48
CA ASP A 53 3.95 3.46 -3.29
C ASP A 53 3.28 2.35 -2.43
N PHE A 54 2.49 1.49 -3.08
CA PHE A 54 1.64 0.51 -2.38
C PHE A 54 2.48 -0.52 -1.60
N ASP A 55 3.57 -0.96 -2.19
CA ASP A 55 4.53 -1.88 -1.60
C ASP A 55 5.18 -1.30 -0.34
N ASP A 56 5.55 -0.02 -0.33
CA ASP A 56 6.06 0.64 0.87
C ASP A 56 5.01 0.68 1.99
N ALA A 57 3.78 1.08 1.64
CA ALA A 57 2.66 1.12 2.58
C ALA A 57 2.35 -0.28 3.15
N TYR A 58 2.33 -1.30 2.31
CA TYR A 58 2.07 -2.67 2.71
C TYR A 58 3.17 -3.23 3.62
N LEU A 59 4.45 -3.03 3.26
CA LEU A 59 5.59 -3.46 4.07
C LEU A 59 5.61 -2.76 5.43
N ALA A 60 5.38 -1.44 5.46
CA ALA A 60 5.31 -0.67 6.70
C ALA A 60 4.21 -1.18 7.63
N MET A 61 3.03 -1.46 7.09
CA MET A 61 1.92 -2.02 7.86
C MET A 61 2.23 -3.42 8.40
N TRP A 62 2.78 -4.29 7.55
CA TRP A 62 3.09 -5.67 7.91
C TRP A 62 4.11 -5.74 9.05
N ALA A 63 5.17 -4.93 8.96
CA ALA A 63 6.22 -4.83 9.99
C ALA A 63 5.68 -4.19 11.28
N SER A 64 4.94 -3.08 11.16
CA SER A 64 4.36 -2.36 12.31
C SER A 64 3.41 -3.25 13.14
N ARG A 65 2.57 -4.07 12.48
CA ARG A 65 1.69 -5.04 13.16
C ARG A 65 2.44 -6.14 13.92
N ARG A 66 3.70 -6.40 13.56
CA ARG A 66 4.57 -7.39 14.20
C ARG A 66 5.53 -6.78 15.23
N GLY A 67 5.51 -5.46 15.41
CA GLY A 67 6.48 -4.75 16.24
C GLY A 67 7.89 -4.76 15.65
N GLU A 68 8.00 -4.95 14.33
CA GLU A 68 9.25 -4.97 13.58
C GLU A 68 9.50 -3.62 12.87
N GLY A 69 10.71 -3.44 12.35
CA GLY A 69 11.10 -2.30 11.52
C GLY A 69 11.31 -2.68 10.06
N VAL A 70 11.41 -1.68 9.19
CA VAL A 70 11.76 -1.85 7.78
C VAL A 70 13.14 -1.27 7.53
N ALA A 71 14.04 -2.09 6.98
CA ALA A 71 15.31 -1.64 6.44
C ALA A 71 15.17 -1.33 4.95
N SER A 72 15.31 -0.07 4.54
CA SER A 72 15.13 0.36 3.15
C SER A 72 15.95 1.61 2.82
N PHE A 73 16.39 1.71 1.56
CA PHE A 73 16.99 2.93 1.00
C PHE A 73 15.94 3.99 0.64
N ASP A 74 14.67 3.59 0.51
CA ASP A 74 13.60 4.51 0.13
C ASP A 74 13.25 5.43 1.29
N ARG A 75 13.29 6.73 1.02
CA ARG A 75 12.99 7.77 2.00
C ARG A 75 11.50 7.94 2.23
N ASP A 76 10.66 7.35 1.37
CA ASP A 76 9.21 7.36 1.54
C ASP A 76 8.77 6.71 2.85
N PHE A 77 9.56 5.76 3.38
CA PHE A 77 9.35 5.16 4.71
C PHE A 77 9.41 6.18 5.86
N ALA A 78 10.05 7.34 5.67
CA ALA A 78 10.03 8.42 6.66
C ALA A 78 8.61 8.99 6.90
N ARG A 79 7.68 8.76 5.98
CA ARG A 79 6.27 9.20 6.06
C ARG A 79 5.35 8.12 6.65
N LEU A 80 5.87 6.92 6.93
CA LEU A 80 5.07 5.76 7.30
C LEU A 80 5.15 5.44 8.80
N PRO A 81 4.09 4.88 9.39
CA PRO A 81 4.02 4.57 10.82
C PRO A 81 4.77 3.26 11.16
N VAL A 82 6.07 3.22 10.88
CA VAL A 82 6.95 2.07 11.13
C VAL A 82 8.34 2.54 11.55
N ALA A 83 9.06 1.72 12.32
CA ALA A 83 10.47 1.97 12.57
C ALA A 83 11.25 1.79 11.26
N TRP A 84 11.77 2.87 10.69
CA TRP A 84 12.57 2.84 9.47
C TRP A 84 14.06 2.89 9.78
N HIS A 85 14.80 1.92 9.24
CA HIS A 85 16.24 1.86 9.28
C HIS A 85 16.78 2.13 7.87
N GLN A 86 17.39 3.29 7.68
CA GLN A 86 18.08 3.59 6.44
C GLN A 86 19.37 2.76 6.39
N VAL A 87 19.42 1.78 5.48
CA VAL A 87 20.59 0.93 5.20
C VAL A 87 21.23 1.31 3.89
#